data_AF-A0A2V9SB57-F1
#
_entry.id   AF-A0A2V9SB57-F1
#
_cell.length_a   1.000
_cell.length_b   1.000
_cell.length_c   1.000
_cell.angle_alpha   90.00
_cell.angle_beta   90.00
_cell.angle_gamma   90.00
#
_symmetry.space_group_name_H-M   'P 1'
#
loop_
_entity.id
_entity.type
_entity.pdbx_description
1 polymer ?
#
loop_
_entity_poly.entity_id
_entity_poly.type
_entity_poly.pdbx_seq_one_letter_code
_entity_poly.pdbx_strand_id
1 'polypeptide(L)'
;MKPPNRKLRHESICLLTLACGLIFSVEVSAADFSSRDYPVGHMPTRVFVHDFNKDGKLDLAVLNVGDGTVNDGTVSILLGNGNGTFQTAHTFSSGGVNPTSIGFADFNGDGKLDLAIGGFQIPGQPTCGASAVNILLGNGDGTFQTPQQAVSVNLINNLVTAGDLNADGKPDLVVFRSLAVLWM
;
A
#
# COMPACT_ATOMS: atom_id res chain seq x y z
N MET A 1 20.85 -23.88 3.14
CA MET A 1 20.51 -24.59 1.88
C MET A 1 19.47 -23.77 1.13
N LYS A 2 19.76 -23.34 -0.10
CA LYS A 2 18.83 -22.58 -0.96
C LYS A 2 17.89 -23.59 -1.66
N PRO A 3 16.56 -23.39 -1.69
CA PRO A 3 15.67 -24.31 -2.39
C PRO A 3 15.93 -24.27 -3.90
N PRO A 4 15.74 -25.38 -4.64
CA PRO A 4 16.00 -25.41 -6.06
C PRO A 4 14.95 -24.59 -6.83
N ASN A 5 15.40 -23.72 -7.72
CA ASN A 5 14.54 -23.05 -8.71
C ASN A 5 13.91 -24.12 -9.62
N ARG A 6 12.63 -24.42 -9.41
CA ARG A 6 11.89 -25.38 -10.24
C ARG A 6 11.40 -24.67 -11.49
N LYS A 7 12.23 -24.63 -12.54
CA LYS A 7 11.76 -24.28 -13.89
C LYS A 7 10.80 -25.39 -14.36
N LEU A 8 9.52 -25.06 -14.53
CA LEU A 8 8.56 -25.96 -15.17
C LEU A 8 8.88 -25.97 -16.68
N ARG A 9 9.00 -27.17 -17.26
CA ARG A 9 9.33 -27.34 -18.68
C ARG A 9 8.11 -26.98 -19.54
N HIS A 10 8.36 -26.31 -20.66
CA HIS A 10 7.36 -25.93 -21.66
C HIS A 10 6.79 -27.20 -22.33
N GLU A 11 5.47 -27.35 -22.38
CA GLU A 11 4.81 -28.29 -23.28
C GLU A 11 3.85 -27.51 -24.19
N SER A 12 4.17 -27.46 -25.48
CA SER A 12 3.31 -26.86 -26.51
C SER A 12 2.14 -27.81 -26.80
N ILE A 13 0.92 -27.45 -26.40
CA ILE A 13 -0.28 -28.19 -26.80
C ILE A 13 -0.68 -27.70 -28.21
N CYS A 14 -0.42 -28.54 -29.21
CA CYS A 14 -0.82 -28.31 -30.60
C CYS A 14 -2.24 -28.86 -30.82
N LEU A 15 -3.26 -28.00 -30.92
CA LEU A 15 -4.61 -28.42 -31.30
C LEU A 15 -4.78 -28.29 -32.83
N LEU A 16 -5.10 -29.41 -33.49
CA LEU A 16 -5.30 -29.49 -34.93
C LEU A 16 -6.79 -29.29 -35.28
N THR A 17 -7.13 -28.27 -36.07
CA THR A 17 -8.44 -28.20 -36.77
C THR A 17 -8.25 -27.90 -38.25
N LEU A 18 -8.86 -28.73 -39.09
CA LEU A 18 -8.78 -28.65 -40.56
C LEU A 18 -10.01 -27.90 -41.10
N ALA A 19 -9.82 -26.71 -41.66
CA ALA A 19 -10.57 -26.17 -42.81
C ALA A 19 -9.94 -24.85 -43.27
N CYS A 20 -9.40 -24.84 -44.50
CA CYS A 20 -9.03 -23.66 -45.29
C CYS A 20 -7.95 -22.70 -44.72
N GLY A 21 -6.68 -22.99 -45.04
CA GLY A 21 -5.76 -22.00 -45.64
C GLY A 21 -4.96 -21.02 -44.79
N LEU A 22 -5.27 -20.77 -43.52
CA LEU A 22 -4.45 -19.90 -42.65
C LEU A 22 -4.25 -20.54 -41.28
N ILE A 23 -3.00 -20.84 -40.92
CA ILE A 23 -2.63 -21.28 -39.57
C ILE A 23 -2.52 -20.02 -38.71
N PHE A 24 -3.46 -19.82 -37.78
CA PHE A 24 -3.25 -18.94 -36.63
C PHE A 24 -2.91 -19.81 -35.43
N SER A 25 -1.66 -19.78 -34.99
CA SER A 25 -1.28 -20.34 -33.69
C SER A 25 -1.71 -19.34 -32.61
N VAL A 26 -2.59 -19.75 -31.70
CA VAL A 26 -2.79 -19.03 -30.44
C VAL A 26 -1.76 -19.56 -29.46
N GLU A 27 -0.73 -18.77 -29.21
CA GLU A 27 0.23 -19.05 -28.13
C GLU A 27 -0.39 -18.60 -26.80
N VAL A 28 -0.83 -19.55 -25.99
CA VAL A 28 -1.13 -19.27 -24.57
C VAL A 28 0.18 -19.45 -23.81
N SER A 29 0.91 -18.34 -23.62
CA SER A 29 2.05 -18.32 -22.71
C SER A 29 1.53 -18.35 -21.28
N ALA A 30 1.74 -19.46 -20.57
CA ALA A 30 1.59 -19.46 -19.12
C ALA A 30 2.60 -18.47 -18.54
N ALA A 31 2.16 -17.54 -17.71
CA ALA A 31 3.06 -16.60 -17.05
C ALA A 31 4.11 -17.38 -16.23
N ASP A 32 5.40 -17.09 -16.48
CA ASP A 32 6.51 -17.70 -15.77
C ASP A 32 6.61 -17.02 -14.39
N PHE A 33 6.06 -17.66 -13.36
CA PHE A 33 6.08 -17.13 -12.00
C PHE A 33 7.42 -17.41 -11.34
N SER A 34 8.14 -16.35 -10.97
CA SER A 34 9.33 -16.44 -10.11
C SER A 34 9.10 -15.65 -8.82
N SER A 35 9.42 -16.26 -7.69
CA SER A 35 9.28 -15.61 -6.38
C SER A 35 10.56 -14.83 -6.04
N ARG A 36 10.38 -13.62 -5.49
CA ARG A 36 11.47 -12.81 -4.94
C ARG A 36 11.02 -12.21 -3.62
N ASP A 37 11.90 -12.28 -2.63
CA ASP A 37 11.64 -11.75 -1.30
C ASP A 37 12.09 -10.30 -1.20
N TYR A 38 11.24 -9.47 -0.60
CA TYR A 38 11.50 -8.08 -0.30
C TYR A 38 11.32 -7.86 1.20
N PRO A 39 12.41 -7.65 1.96
CA PRO A 39 12.32 -7.38 3.39
C PRO A 39 11.53 -6.09 3.65
N VAL A 40 10.59 -6.16 4.58
CA VAL A 40 9.77 -5.05 5.07
C VAL A 40 9.75 -5.08 6.60
N GLY A 41 8.95 -4.22 7.23
CA GLY A 41 8.76 -4.21 8.68
C GLY A 41 8.14 -5.48 9.26
N HIS A 42 7.85 -5.45 10.55
CA HIS A 42 7.39 -6.62 11.30
C HIS A 42 5.89 -6.87 11.15
N MET A 43 5.51 -8.14 10.96
CA MET A 43 4.11 -8.55 10.78
C MET A 43 3.38 -7.76 9.68
N PRO A 44 3.80 -7.89 8.40
CA PRO A 44 3.12 -7.23 7.28
C PRO A 44 1.69 -7.77 7.14
N THR A 45 0.71 -6.88 6.97
CA THR A 45 -0.72 -7.27 6.93
C THR A 45 -1.47 -6.81 5.69
N ARG A 46 -1.03 -5.73 5.04
CA ARG A 46 -1.66 -5.17 3.84
C ARG A 46 -0.60 -4.67 2.88
N VAL A 47 -0.90 -4.76 1.58
CA VAL A 47 -0.10 -4.18 0.50
C VAL A 47 -1.00 -3.31 -0.37
N PHE A 48 -0.50 -2.15 -0.75
CA PHE A 48 -1.13 -1.22 -1.67
C PHE A 48 -0.20 -0.99 -2.85
N VAL A 49 -0.78 -0.81 -4.03
CA VAL A 49 -0.05 -0.53 -5.27
C VAL A 49 -0.42 0.87 -5.74
N HIS A 50 0.57 1.73 -5.88
CA HIS A 50 0.41 3.10 -6.36
C HIS A 50 1.75 3.65 -6.86
N ASP A 51 1.75 4.73 -7.62
CA ASP A 51 2.97 5.47 -7.95
C ASP A 51 3.23 6.52 -6.85
N PHE A 52 4.06 6.18 -5.87
CA PHE A 52 4.28 6.99 -4.66
C PHE A 52 5.26 8.14 -4.88
N ASN A 53 6.07 8.09 -5.94
CA ASN A 53 7.04 9.12 -6.30
C ASN A 53 6.73 9.84 -7.62
N LYS A 54 5.60 9.52 -8.27
CA LYS A 54 5.13 10.09 -9.55
C LYS A 54 6.12 9.87 -10.70
N ASP A 55 6.87 8.76 -10.69
CA ASP A 55 7.83 8.43 -11.75
C ASP A 55 7.24 7.61 -12.91
N GLY A 56 5.95 7.29 -12.84
CA GLY A 56 5.20 6.51 -13.82
C GLY A 56 5.31 5.00 -13.64
N LYS A 57 6.00 4.52 -12.60
CA LYS A 57 6.09 3.11 -12.25
C LYS A 57 5.26 2.83 -11.01
N LEU A 58 4.68 1.63 -10.97
CA LEU A 58 3.94 1.21 -9.79
C LEU A 58 4.91 0.75 -8.69
N ASP A 59 4.69 1.31 -7.52
CA ASP A 59 5.40 1.02 -6.27
C ASP A 59 4.50 0.22 -5.32
N LEU A 60 5.05 -0.20 -4.18
CA LEU A 60 4.30 -0.84 -3.09
C LEU A 60 4.37 -0.02 -1.80
N ALA A 61 3.25 0.06 -1.10
CA ALA A 61 3.21 0.40 0.31
C ALA A 61 2.75 -0.82 1.12
N VAL A 62 3.52 -1.22 2.11
CA VAL A 62 3.24 -2.38 2.96
C VAL A 62 3.03 -1.91 4.39
N LEU A 63 1.85 -2.20 4.94
CA LEU A 63 1.55 -1.93 6.34
C LEU A 63 2.05 -3.05 7.23
N ASN A 64 2.79 -2.67 8.24
CA ASN A 64 3.40 -3.55 9.23
C ASN A 64 2.81 -3.20 10.59
N VAL A 65 2.19 -4.19 11.22
CA VAL A 65 1.44 -3.99 12.47
C VAL A 65 2.35 -3.69 13.66
N GLY A 66 3.60 -4.18 13.60
CA GLY A 66 4.52 -4.14 14.74
C GLY A 66 4.42 -5.43 15.57
N ASP A 67 4.99 -5.41 16.77
CA ASP A 67 4.92 -6.48 17.76
C ASP A 67 3.84 -6.22 18.85
N GLY A 68 3.04 -5.16 18.69
CA GLY A 68 2.01 -4.72 19.63
C GLY A 68 2.54 -3.84 20.76
N THR A 69 3.78 -3.37 20.67
CA THR A 69 4.31 -2.35 21.56
C THR A 69 3.91 -0.95 21.10
N VAL A 70 4.10 0.04 21.96
CA VAL A 70 3.59 1.38 21.72
C VAL A 70 4.35 2.08 20.56
N ASN A 71 3.63 2.57 19.54
CA ASN A 71 4.15 3.26 18.33
C ASN A 71 5.03 2.44 17.38
N ASP A 72 4.88 1.13 17.38
CA ASP A 72 5.69 0.20 16.59
C ASP A 72 5.16 -0.07 15.17
N GLY A 73 3.95 0.39 14.87
CA GLY A 73 3.35 0.25 13.56
C GLY A 73 4.13 1.04 12.52
N THR A 74 4.42 0.43 11.36
CA THR A 74 5.19 1.07 10.29
C THR A 74 4.53 0.90 8.93
N VAL A 75 4.92 1.76 7.98
CA VAL A 75 4.67 1.59 6.55
C VAL A 75 6.02 1.46 5.83
N SER A 76 6.18 0.40 5.03
CA SER A 76 7.33 0.19 4.17
C SER A 76 6.96 0.55 2.73
N ILE A 77 7.73 1.43 2.09
CA ILE A 77 7.57 1.87 0.71
C ILE A 77 8.66 1.22 -0.14
N LEU A 78 8.26 0.52 -1.19
CA LEU A 78 9.17 -0.15 -2.11
C LEU A 78 8.95 0.43 -3.51
N LEU A 79 9.91 1.23 -3.97
CA LEU A 79 9.84 1.85 -5.29
C LEU A 79 10.03 0.81 -6.40
N GLY A 80 9.18 0.88 -7.41
CA GLY A 80 9.18 0.02 -8.57
C GLY A 80 10.30 0.36 -9.55
N ASN A 81 10.93 -0.68 -10.10
CA ASN A 81 11.88 -0.52 -11.21
C ASN A 81 11.17 -0.55 -12.58
N GLY A 82 9.83 -0.70 -12.62
CA GLY A 82 9.03 -0.73 -13.85
C GLY A 82 9.02 -2.09 -14.58
N ASN A 83 9.75 -3.07 -14.05
CA ASN A 83 9.88 -4.42 -14.63
C ASN A 83 9.36 -5.52 -13.69
N GLY A 84 8.48 -5.16 -12.74
CA GLY A 84 7.96 -6.07 -11.71
C GLY A 84 8.93 -6.35 -10.56
N THR A 85 10.09 -5.68 -10.51
CA THR A 85 11.01 -5.72 -9.36
C THR A 85 10.97 -4.41 -8.59
N PHE A 86 11.27 -4.47 -7.29
CA PHE A 86 11.30 -3.32 -6.40
C PHE A 86 12.69 -3.03 -5.85
N GLN A 87 12.89 -1.80 -5.38
CA GLN A 87 14.07 -1.36 -4.65
C GLN A 87 14.01 -1.81 -3.17
N THR A 88 15.05 -1.51 -2.41
CA THR A 88 15.05 -1.72 -0.96
C THR A 88 13.94 -0.88 -0.31
N ALA A 89 13.24 -1.46 0.67
CA ALA A 89 12.16 -0.79 1.36
C ALA A 89 12.65 0.41 2.19
N HIS A 90 12.00 1.57 2.02
CA HIS A 90 12.08 2.67 2.97
C HIS A 90 10.97 2.52 4.00
N THR A 91 11.29 2.46 5.29
CA THR A 91 10.30 2.20 6.34
C THR A 91 10.13 3.41 7.23
N PHE A 92 8.88 3.81 7.45
CA PHE A 92 8.48 4.99 8.21
C PHE A 92 7.55 4.56 9.35
N SER A 93 7.61 5.26 10.49
CA SER A 93 6.60 5.09 11.54
C SER A 93 5.21 5.43 10.99
N SER A 94 4.18 4.69 11.39
CA SER A 94 2.78 5.02 11.08
C SER A 94 2.19 6.06 12.03
N GLY A 95 2.92 6.44 13.09
CA GLY A 95 2.46 7.35 14.13
C GLY A 95 1.49 6.71 15.15
N GLY A 96 1.30 5.40 15.09
CA GLY A 96 0.45 4.64 16.01
C GLY A 96 0.79 3.16 16.01
N VAL A 97 -0.06 2.34 16.60
CA VAL A 97 0.06 0.88 16.55
C VAL A 97 -0.94 0.29 15.56
N ASN A 98 -0.67 -0.91 15.05
CA ASN A 98 -1.58 -1.66 14.18
C ASN A 98 -2.19 -0.82 13.03
N PRO A 99 -1.40 -0.24 12.12
CA PRO A 99 -1.96 0.41 10.94
C PRO A 99 -2.75 -0.60 10.10
N THR A 100 -3.96 -0.22 9.69
CA THR A 100 -4.90 -1.12 8.98
C THR A 100 -5.35 -0.58 7.64
N SER A 101 -5.23 0.73 7.40
CA SER A 101 -5.66 1.38 6.17
C SER A 101 -4.78 2.56 5.81
N ILE A 102 -4.71 2.88 4.52
CA ILE A 102 -4.06 4.08 4.00
C ILE A 102 -4.97 4.78 2.98
N GLY A 103 -5.08 6.09 3.10
CA GLY A 103 -5.55 7.00 2.05
C GLY A 103 -4.36 7.78 1.49
N PHE A 104 -4.34 8.00 0.18
CA PHE A 104 -3.22 8.66 -0.50
C PHE A 104 -3.75 9.85 -1.28
N ALA A 105 -3.27 11.05 -0.97
CA ALA A 105 -3.61 12.28 -1.68
C ALA A 105 -2.65 13.42 -1.33
N ASP A 106 -2.76 14.56 -1.99
CA ASP A 106 -2.03 15.78 -1.64
C ASP A 106 -2.81 16.57 -0.57
N PHE A 107 -2.62 16.24 0.71
CA PHE A 107 -3.43 16.82 1.80
C PHE A 107 -3.00 18.23 2.17
N ASN A 108 -1.75 18.61 1.86
CA ASN A 108 -1.22 19.94 2.18
C ASN A 108 -1.20 20.90 0.96
N GLY A 109 -1.51 20.41 -0.24
CA GLY A 109 -1.57 21.20 -1.48
C GLY A 109 -0.20 21.54 -2.07
N ASP A 110 0.85 20.79 -1.75
CA ASP A 110 2.22 21.05 -2.22
C ASP A 110 2.58 20.33 -3.53
N GLY A 111 1.63 19.59 -4.10
CA GLY A 111 1.78 18.83 -5.32
C GLY A 111 2.41 17.45 -5.12
N LYS A 112 2.68 17.02 -3.89
CA LYS A 112 3.27 15.72 -3.57
C LYS A 112 2.22 14.80 -2.96
N LEU A 113 2.47 13.51 -3.06
CA LEU A 113 1.55 12.51 -2.51
C LEU A 113 1.85 12.34 -1.02
N ASP A 114 0.86 12.56 -0.18
CA ASP A 114 0.90 12.30 1.26
C ASP A 114 0.16 11.00 1.60
N LEU A 115 0.42 10.46 2.79
CA LEU A 115 -0.28 9.27 3.32
C LEU A 115 -1.12 9.67 4.53
N ALA A 116 -2.40 9.34 4.52
CA ALA A 116 -3.24 9.30 5.71
C ALA A 116 -3.31 7.85 6.18
N ILE A 117 -2.79 7.55 7.37
CA ILE A 117 -2.75 6.19 7.92
C ILE A 117 -3.75 6.08 9.07
N GLY A 118 -4.68 5.12 8.92
CA GLY A 118 -5.62 4.73 9.96
C GLY A 118 -5.12 3.50 10.71
N GLY A 119 -5.14 3.55 12.03
CA GLY A 119 -4.71 2.45 12.91
C GLY A 119 -5.51 2.39 14.20
N PHE A 120 -5.04 1.56 15.13
CA PHE A 120 -5.58 1.42 16.48
C PHE A 120 -4.55 1.99 17.48
N GLN A 121 -5.01 2.71 18.51
CA GLN A 121 -4.25 3.18 19.69
C GLN A 121 -3.07 4.17 19.53
N ILE A 122 -3.11 5.19 20.42
CA ILE A 122 -2.03 6.13 20.77
C ILE A 122 -1.23 5.57 21.99
N PRO A 123 0.10 5.79 22.06
CA PRO A 123 0.92 5.60 23.25
C PRO A 123 0.36 6.12 24.57
N GLY A 124 0.46 5.31 25.62
CA GLY A 124 0.23 5.77 27.00
C GLY A 124 -1.25 6.01 27.37
N GLN A 125 -2.20 5.65 26.50
CA GLN A 125 -3.62 5.65 26.84
C GLN A 125 -4.12 4.23 27.14
N PRO A 126 -4.63 3.96 28.37
CA PRO A 126 -5.14 2.65 28.78
C PRO A 126 -6.55 2.33 28.23
N THR A 127 -7.10 3.18 27.36
CA THR A 127 -8.45 3.02 26.85
C THR A 127 -8.44 2.40 25.46
N CYS A 128 -9.09 1.24 25.36
CA CYS A 128 -9.62 0.68 24.13
C CYS A 128 -10.53 1.74 23.46
N GLY A 129 -9.98 2.64 22.63
CA GLY A 129 -10.80 3.70 22.02
C GLY A 129 -10.07 4.90 21.42
N ALA A 130 -8.83 5.22 21.80
CA ALA A 130 -8.14 6.37 21.22
C ALA A 130 -7.38 5.97 19.95
N SER A 131 -8.06 5.97 18.79
CA SER A 131 -7.37 5.86 17.49
C SER A 131 -7.11 7.25 16.91
N ALA A 132 -6.12 7.36 16.04
CA ALA A 132 -5.85 8.58 15.30
C ALA A 132 -5.72 8.27 13.82
N VAL A 133 -6.04 9.25 12.99
CA VAL A 133 -5.52 9.28 11.63
C VAL A 133 -4.27 10.15 11.65
N ASN A 134 -3.15 9.56 11.26
CA ASN A 134 -1.88 10.27 11.13
C ASN A 134 -1.62 10.58 9.68
N ILE A 135 -1.17 11.79 9.38
CA ILE A 135 -0.72 12.19 8.06
C ILE A 135 0.81 12.18 8.01
N LEU A 136 1.35 11.51 7.01
CA LEU A 136 2.76 11.52 6.65
C LEU A 136 2.89 12.35 5.37
N LEU A 137 3.48 13.54 5.49
CA LEU A 137 3.70 14.42 4.33
C LEU A 137 4.78 13.84 3.42
N GLY A 138 4.51 13.80 2.12
CA GLY A 138 5.40 13.29 1.10
C GLY A 138 6.50 14.28 0.76
N ASN A 139 7.71 13.76 0.55
CA ASN A 139 8.81 14.58 0.00
C ASN A 139 8.80 14.61 -1.53
N GLY A 140 8.01 13.74 -2.17
CA GLY A 140 7.84 13.63 -3.63
C GLY A 140 8.75 12.60 -4.30
N ASP A 141 9.63 11.96 -3.53
CA ASP A 141 10.59 10.95 -4.00
C ASP A 141 10.28 9.54 -3.44
N GLY A 142 9.06 9.34 -2.92
CA GLY A 142 8.68 8.12 -2.22
C GLY A 142 9.12 8.05 -0.76
N THR A 143 9.73 9.12 -0.23
CA THR A 143 10.00 9.27 1.20
C THR A 143 8.99 10.19 1.88
N PHE A 144 8.85 10.00 3.19
CA PHE A 144 7.83 10.66 3.99
C PHE A 144 8.42 11.29 5.25
N GLN A 145 7.82 12.39 5.68
CA GLN A 145 8.15 13.07 6.93
C GLN A 145 7.62 12.29 8.14
N THR A 146 8.04 12.72 9.33
CA THR A 146 7.51 12.16 10.58
C THR A 146 5.99 12.32 10.64
N PRO A 147 5.24 11.29 11.09
CA PRO A 147 3.79 11.35 11.19
C PRO A 147 3.31 12.52 12.03
N GLN A 148 2.30 13.23 11.54
CA GLN A 148 1.60 14.27 12.25
C GLN A 148 0.18 13.79 12.53
N GLN A 149 -0.28 13.94 13.77
CA GLN A 149 -1.65 13.59 14.11
C GLN A 149 -2.60 14.58 13.44
N ALA A 150 -3.41 14.11 12.49
CA ALA A 150 -4.35 14.97 11.77
C ALA A 150 -5.70 15.03 12.48
N VAL A 151 -6.24 13.88 12.89
CA VAL A 151 -7.54 13.79 13.55
C VAL A 151 -7.50 12.78 14.68
N SER A 152 -7.88 13.22 15.88
CA SER A 152 -8.24 12.34 17.00
C SER A 152 -9.62 11.74 16.76
N VAL A 153 -9.66 10.46 16.40
CA VAL A 153 -10.90 9.72 16.24
C VAL A 153 -11.03 8.80 17.45
N ASN A 154 -11.81 9.22 18.46
CA ASN A 154 -12.06 8.45 19.69
C ASN A 154 -12.95 7.22 19.40
N LEU A 155 -12.48 6.36 18.51
CA LEU A 155 -13.13 5.23 17.92
C LEU A 155 -12.14 4.07 17.80
N ILE A 156 -12.69 2.86 17.71
CA ILE A 156 -11.95 1.62 17.48
C ILE A 156 -11.98 1.27 15.99
N ASN A 157 -10.80 1.11 15.38
CA ASN A 157 -10.59 0.76 13.96
C ASN A 157 -11.18 1.76 12.95
N ASN A 158 -10.30 2.45 12.24
CA ASN A 158 -10.70 3.39 11.21
C ASN A 158 -10.15 2.91 9.87
N LEU A 159 -11.03 2.81 8.87
CA LEU A 159 -10.60 2.73 7.48
C LEU A 159 -10.55 4.15 6.94
N VAL A 160 -9.44 4.51 6.32
CA VAL A 160 -9.30 5.81 5.67
C VAL A 160 -9.20 5.64 4.16
N THR A 161 -9.82 6.55 3.43
CA THR A 161 -9.64 6.72 1.99
C THR A 161 -9.68 8.22 1.67
N ALA A 162 -9.13 8.61 0.53
CA ALA A 162 -9.07 10.00 0.13
C ALA A 162 -9.49 10.17 -1.33
N GLY A 163 -10.06 11.34 -1.63
CA GLY A 163 -10.47 11.75 -2.96
C GLY A 163 -11.17 13.10 -2.89
N ASP A 164 -11.31 13.78 -4.03
CA ASP A 164 -12.08 15.02 -4.10
C ASP A 164 -13.58 14.66 -4.24
N LEU A 165 -14.30 14.60 -3.12
CA LEU A 165 -15.71 14.20 -3.06
C LEU A 165 -16.65 15.39 -3.28
N ASN A 166 -16.19 16.61 -2.98
CA ASN A 166 -16.98 17.83 -3.11
C ASN A 166 -16.70 18.62 -4.41
N ALA A 167 -15.73 18.16 -5.23
CA ALA A 167 -15.28 18.76 -6.48
C ALA A 167 -14.67 20.17 -6.33
N ASP A 168 -14.00 20.46 -5.21
CA ASP A 168 -13.32 21.73 -4.96
C ASP A 168 -11.85 21.73 -5.40
N GLY A 169 -11.35 20.60 -5.90
CA GLY A 169 -9.97 20.42 -6.33
C GLY A 169 -8.98 20.15 -5.20
N LYS A 170 -9.47 19.99 -3.96
CA LYS A 170 -8.67 19.55 -2.81
C LYS A 170 -9.08 18.13 -2.41
N PRO A 171 -8.15 17.31 -1.90
CA PRO A 171 -8.52 15.99 -1.43
C PRO A 171 -9.33 16.04 -0.14
N ASP A 172 -10.50 15.41 -0.14
CA ASP A 172 -11.25 15.08 1.06
C ASP A 172 -10.73 13.76 1.65
N LEU A 173 -10.73 13.68 2.98
CA LEU A 173 -10.41 12.45 3.73
C LEU A 173 -11.69 11.84 4.30
N VAL A 174 -12.00 10.61 3.88
CA VAL A 174 -13.13 9.84 4.38
C VAL A 174 -12.64 8.83 5.40
N VAL A 175 -13.25 8.86 6.59
CA VAL A 175 -12.97 7.91 7.66
C VAL A 175 -14.20 7.02 7.88
N PHE A 176 -14.10 5.73 7.51
CA PHE A 176 -15.15 4.76 7.80
C PHE A 176 -15.03 4.23 9.22
N ARG A 177 -16.16 4.29 9.91
CA ARG A 177 -16.47 3.57 11.15
C ARG A 177 -17.52 2.49 10.85
N SER A 178 -17.87 1.63 11.82
CA SER A 178 -19.09 0.79 11.75
C SER A 178 -20.41 1.57 11.53
N LEU A 179 -20.36 2.92 11.38
CA LEU A 179 -21.46 3.84 11.11
C LEU A 179 -21.11 5.15 10.30
N ALA A 180 -20.11 5.29 9.41
CA ALA A 180 -19.70 6.53 8.64
C ALA A 180 -19.86 7.99 9.24
N VAL A 181 -18.80 8.81 9.27
CA VAL A 181 -18.85 10.29 9.48
C VAL A 181 -17.99 10.96 8.40
N LEU A 182 -18.48 12.05 7.80
CA LEU A 182 -17.77 12.85 6.79
C LEU A 182 -17.19 14.12 7.45
N TRP A 183 -15.92 14.42 7.17
CA TRP A 183 -15.30 15.72 7.46
C TRP A 183 -15.07 16.42 6.12
N MET A 184 -15.44 17.70 6.04
CA MET A 184 -15.31 18.59 4.88
C MET A 184 -14.41 19.76 5.25
#